data_AF-A0A662BDM2-F1
#
_entry.id   AF-A0A662BDM2-F1
#
_cell.length_a   1.000
_cell.length_b   1.000
_cell.length_c   1.000
_cell.angle_alpha   90.00
_cell.angle_beta   90.00
_cell.angle_gamma   90.00
#
_symmetry.space_group_name_H-M   'P 1'
#
loop_
_entity.id
_entity.type
_entity.pdbx_description
1 polymer ?
#
loop_
_entity_poly.entity_id
_entity_poly.type
_entity_poly.pdbx_seq_one_letter_code
_entity_poly.pdbx_strand_id
1 'polypeptide(L)'
;MKKLTLVALIITVAFFTSCKSGSDRGQLVSAKTNKKFFPEKPYGMVLIPGGAFTMGKADEDIAGSFSAPTRTVTVTPYYMDETEITNGEYRSFVFRVRDSILRTKLAILAEEANMGGGEPIEQKKGDASGISKYGFIEQDSTDNAYYKYMMDNYGSLGDINSPTEGRYLNWDVDLVWDTGDFPDEYYAEAMDSMYLPVEESMGRKRKIDTKKLIYTYLAFDREAAVKKSG
;
A
#
# COMPACT_ATOMS: atom_id res chain seq x y z
N MET A 1 46.21 20.89 -59.87
CA MET A 1 45.07 19.94 -59.82
C MET A 1 44.72 19.46 -58.40
N LYS A 2 45.68 19.25 -57.48
CA LYS A 2 45.41 18.77 -56.10
C LYS A 2 44.51 19.66 -55.24
N LYS A 3 44.45 20.98 -55.48
CA LYS A 3 43.58 21.91 -54.75
C LYS A 3 42.10 21.82 -55.18
N LEU A 4 41.83 21.56 -56.47
CA LEU A 4 40.46 21.39 -56.98
C LEU A 4 39.84 20.05 -56.54
N THR A 5 40.64 18.98 -56.50
CA THR A 5 40.17 17.68 -55.99
C THR A 5 39.85 17.72 -54.50
N LEU A 6 40.56 18.54 -53.72
CA LEU A 6 40.33 18.69 -52.29
C LEU A 6 39.07 19.53 -51.98
N VAL A 7 38.78 20.55 -52.80
CA VAL A 7 37.52 21.32 -52.72
C VAL A 7 36.32 20.47 -53.14
N ALA A 8 36.45 19.67 -54.20
CA ALA A 8 35.39 18.75 -54.64
C ALA A 8 35.05 17.69 -53.58
N LEU A 9 36.06 17.19 -52.84
CA LEU A 9 35.87 16.23 -51.75
C LEU A 9 35.17 16.85 -50.53
N ILE A 10 35.43 18.12 -50.22
CA ILE A 10 34.76 18.83 -49.11
C ILE A 10 33.30 19.11 -49.45
N ILE A 11 33.00 19.46 -50.71
CA ILE A 11 31.63 19.70 -51.17
C ILE A 11 30.79 18.42 -51.14
N THR A 12 31.36 17.28 -51.57
CA THR A 12 30.65 15.99 -51.49
C THR A 12 30.40 15.55 -50.05
N VAL A 13 31.36 15.75 -49.14
CA VAL A 13 31.17 15.46 -47.71
C VAL A 13 30.10 16.38 -47.09
N ALA A 14 30.04 17.65 -47.48
CA ALA A 14 28.99 18.56 -47.01
C ALA A 14 27.58 18.10 -47.45
N PHE A 15 27.42 17.60 -48.68
CA PHE A 15 26.13 17.09 -49.17
C PHE A 15 25.64 15.84 -48.42
N PHE A 16 26.54 14.98 -47.91
CA PHE A 16 26.14 13.80 -47.13
C PHE A 16 25.72 14.12 -45.68
N THR A 17 26.00 15.31 -45.16
CA THR A 17 25.59 15.73 -43.81
C THR A 17 24.17 16.30 -43.73
N SER A 18 23.50 16.55 -44.87
CA SER A 18 22.18 17.19 -44.89
C SER A 18 20.99 16.21 -44.74
N CYS A 19 21.21 14.91 -44.64
CA CYS A 19 20.15 13.94 -44.33
C CYS A 19 20.01 13.75 -42.82
N LYS A 20 19.53 14.77 -42.13
CA LYS A 20 18.95 14.63 -40.79
C LYS A 20 17.44 14.89 -40.90
N SER A 21 16.73 13.88 -41.41
CA SER A 21 15.27 13.86 -41.42
C SER A 21 14.79 13.71 -39.98
N GLY A 22 14.44 14.82 -39.33
CA GLY A 22 13.61 14.81 -38.13
C GLY A 22 12.17 14.55 -38.56
N SER A 23 11.77 13.28 -38.60
CA SER A 23 10.43 12.86 -39.02
C SER A 23 9.43 12.89 -37.85
N ASP A 24 9.29 14.02 -37.16
CA ASP A 24 8.27 14.16 -36.12
C ASP A 24 7.19 15.12 -36.63
N ARG A 25 6.18 14.56 -37.31
CA ARG A 25 5.02 15.28 -37.89
C ARG A 25 4.05 15.78 -36.80
N GLY A 26 4.53 16.31 -35.69
CA GLY A 26 3.71 16.71 -34.55
C GLY A 26 2.89 15.57 -33.93
N GLN A 27 3.20 14.32 -34.28
CA GLN A 27 2.55 13.15 -33.71
C GLN A 27 3.15 12.90 -32.33
N LEU A 28 2.28 12.72 -31.33
CA LEU A 28 2.69 12.26 -30.01
C LEU A 28 3.21 10.83 -30.15
N VAL A 29 4.52 10.71 -30.37
CA VAL A 29 5.23 9.45 -30.27
C VAL A 29 5.48 9.17 -28.78
N SER A 30 5.07 7.99 -28.32
CA SER A 30 5.29 7.59 -26.93
C SER A 30 6.79 7.67 -26.63
N ALA A 31 7.15 8.37 -25.55
CA ALA A 31 8.53 8.41 -25.09
C ALA A 31 9.03 6.96 -25.00
N LYS A 32 10.18 6.66 -25.62
CA LYS A 32 10.73 5.30 -25.65
C LYS A 32 10.93 4.81 -24.21
N THR A 33 9.96 4.07 -23.68
CA THR A 33 10.02 3.44 -22.36
C THR A 33 10.97 2.26 -22.45
N ASN A 34 12.28 2.54 -22.40
CA ASN A 34 13.33 1.52 -22.41
C ASN A 34 13.46 0.79 -21.06
N LYS A 35 12.64 1.11 -20.06
CA LYS A 35 12.57 0.33 -18.83
C LYS A 35 11.69 -0.88 -19.07
N LYS A 36 12.31 -2.01 -19.43
CA LYS A 36 11.68 -3.32 -19.25
C LYS A 36 11.34 -3.43 -17.76
N PHE A 37 10.06 -3.37 -17.43
CA PHE A 37 9.58 -3.58 -16.07
C PHE A 37 9.76 -5.06 -15.75
N PHE A 38 10.79 -5.39 -14.97
CA PHE A 38 10.92 -6.71 -14.38
C PHE A 38 10.23 -6.64 -13.02
N PRO A 39 9.09 -7.32 -12.83
CA PRO A 39 8.51 -7.41 -11.51
C PRO A 39 9.50 -8.16 -10.62
N GLU A 40 10.06 -7.49 -9.62
CA GLU A 40 10.88 -8.15 -8.62
C GLU A 40 10.05 -9.25 -7.95
N LYS A 41 10.66 -10.41 -7.75
CA LYS A 41 10.05 -11.56 -7.08
C LYS A 41 9.65 -11.12 -5.66
N PRO A 42 8.36 -11.15 -5.28
CA PRO A 42 7.95 -10.87 -3.92
C PRO A 42 8.62 -11.84 -2.94
N TYR A 43 8.90 -11.37 -1.73
CA TYR A 43 9.53 -12.20 -0.71
C TYR A 43 8.67 -13.43 -0.39
N GLY A 44 9.29 -14.62 -0.34
CA GLY A 44 8.60 -15.88 -0.04
C GLY A 44 7.73 -16.46 -1.16
N MET A 45 7.66 -15.84 -2.34
CA MET A 45 6.81 -16.29 -3.45
C MET A 45 7.58 -16.75 -4.67
N VAL A 46 7.23 -17.88 -5.28
CA VAL A 46 7.80 -18.38 -6.53
C VAL A 46 6.97 -18.00 -7.76
N LEU A 47 7.64 -17.80 -8.90
CA LEU A 47 6.96 -17.58 -10.18
C LEU A 47 6.44 -18.90 -10.73
N ILE A 48 5.14 -19.01 -10.88
CA ILE A 48 4.50 -20.12 -11.59
C ILE A 48 4.42 -19.75 -13.08
N PRO A 49 5.09 -20.50 -13.97
CA PRO A 49 4.98 -20.25 -15.39
C PRO A 49 3.53 -20.49 -15.82
N GLY A 50 2.96 -19.53 -16.54
CA GLY A 50 1.63 -19.68 -17.12
C GLY A 50 1.60 -20.84 -18.11
N GLY A 51 0.40 -21.38 -18.35
CA GLY A 51 0.23 -22.54 -19.21
C GLY A 51 -1.19 -23.10 -19.14
N ALA A 52 -1.42 -24.15 -19.90
CA ALA A 52 -2.67 -24.92 -19.86
C ALA A 52 -2.44 -26.21 -19.08
N PHE A 53 -3.34 -26.52 -18.15
CA PHE A 53 -3.34 -27.80 -17.43
C PHE A 53 -4.77 -28.34 -17.30
N THR A 54 -4.89 -29.65 -17.16
CA THR A 54 -6.18 -30.30 -16.93
C THR A 54 -6.49 -30.26 -15.43
N MET A 55 -7.52 -29.51 -15.07
CA MET A 55 -8.02 -29.37 -13.69
C MET A 55 -9.15 -30.38 -13.47
N GLY A 56 -9.06 -31.16 -12.39
CA GLY A 56 -10.05 -32.18 -12.04
C GLY A 56 -9.43 -33.55 -11.80
N LYS A 57 -10.25 -34.60 -11.80
CA LYS A 57 -9.84 -35.97 -11.46
C LYS A 57 -9.02 -36.61 -12.59
N ALA A 58 -7.82 -37.10 -12.28
CA ALA A 58 -7.01 -37.86 -13.24
C ALA A 58 -7.38 -39.37 -13.27
N ASP A 59 -7.90 -39.90 -12.14
CA ASP A 59 -8.26 -41.33 -11.96
C ASP A 59 -9.78 -41.56 -11.96
N GLU A 60 -10.22 -42.73 -12.42
CA GLU A 60 -11.63 -43.14 -12.40
C GLU A 60 -12.18 -43.26 -10.96
N ASP A 61 -13.40 -42.78 -10.76
CA ASP A 61 -14.13 -42.97 -9.51
C ASP A 61 -14.79 -44.33 -9.43
N ILE A 62 -14.19 -45.25 -8.66
CA ILE A 62 -14.80 -46.56 -8.38
C ILE A 62 -16.13 -46.40 -7.60
N ALA A 63 -16.32 -45.30 -6.86
CA ALA A 63 -17.48 -45.08 -5.99
C ALA A 63 -18.58 -44.21 -6.63
N GLY A 64 -18.42 -43.78 -7.89
CA GLY A 64 -19.45 -43.00 -8.60
C GLY A 64 -19.79 -41.65 -7.96
N SER A 65 -18.94 -41.14 -7.04
CA SER A 65 -19.09 -39.79 -6.52
C SER A 65 -18.83 -38.79 -7.66
N PHE A 66 -19.85 -38.05 -8.06
CA PHE A 66 -19.80 -37.01 -9.09
C PHE A 66 -18.96 -35.79 -8.66
N SER A 67 -17.68 -36.01 -8.40
CA SER A 67 -16.72 -35.00 -7.97
C SER A 67 -16.00 -34.42 -9.19
N ALA A 68 -16.33 -33.17 -9.52
CA ALA A 68 -15.71 -32.25 -10.49
C ALA A 68 -15.31 -32.82 -11.88
N PRO A 69 -16.02 -32.48 -12.98
CA PRO A 69 -15.61 -32.88 -14.33
C PRO A 69 -14.24 -32.29 -14.70
N THR A 70 -13.43 -33.07 -15.44
CA THR A 70 -12.14 -32.61 -15.93
C THR A 70 -12.32 -31.49 -16.95
N ARG A 71 -11.62 -30.38 -16.75
CA ARG A 71 -11.60 -29.24 -17.67
C ARG A 71 -10.19 -28.72 -17.87
N THR A 72 -9.85 -28.36 -19.11
CA THR A 72 -8.58 -27.69 -19.40
C THR A 72 -8.69 -26.22 -19.06
N VAL A 73 -7.85 -25.74 -18.14
CA VAL A 73 -7.79 -24.35 -17.72
C VAL A 73 -6.45 -23.77 -18.12
N THR A 74 -6.49 -22.58 -18.72
CA THR A 74 -5.30 -21.80 -19.04
C THR A 74 -5.16 -20.70 -17.99
N VAL A 75 -4.01 -20.64 -17.33
CA VAL A 75 -3.71 -19.64 -16.30
C VAL A 75 -2.52 -18.81 -16.75
N THR A 76 -2.61 -17.50 -16.57
CA THR A 76 -1.52 -16.56 -16.85
C THR A 76 -0.40 -16.72 -15.81
N PRO A 77 0.85 -16.34 -16.10
CA PRO A 77 1.93 -16.42 -15.11
C PRO A 77 1.62 -15.56 -13.88
N TYR A 78 1.81 -16.12 -12.69
CA TYR A 78 1.56 -15.43 -11.41
C TYR A 78 2.55 -15.91 -10.33
N TYR A 79 2.58 -15.19 -9.22
CA TYR A 79 3.39 -15.55 -8.05
C TYR A 79 2.54 -16.33 -7.03
N MET A 80 3.12 -17.38 -6.45
CA MET A 80 2.50 -18.18 -5.39
C MET A 80 3.48 -18.34 -4.23
N ASP A 81 2.99 -18.34 -2.99
CA ASP A 81 3.82 -18.60 -1.81
C ASP A 81 4.52 -19.97 -1.94
N GLU A 82 5.80 -20.01 -1.59
CA GLU A 82 6.62 -21.24 -1.65
C GLU A 82 6.20 -22.26 -0.59
N THR A 83 5.74 -21.77 0.57
CA THR A 83 5.26 -22.57 1.70
C THR A 83 3.92 -22.04 2.18
N GLU A 84 3.16 -22.87 2.90
CA GLU A 84 1.98 -22.42 3.62
C GLU A 84 2.36 -21.33 4.66
N ILE A 85 1.41 -20.45 4.96
CA ILE A 85 1.61 -19.39 5.96
C ILE A 85 1.91 -20.01 7.32
N THR A 86 3.05 -19.64 7.89
CA THR A 86 3.47 -20.11 9.20
C THR A 86 2.68 -19.43 10.32
N ASN A 87 2.58 -20.10 11.47
CA ASN A 87 1.96 -19.51 12.67
C ASN A 87 2.63 -18.19 13.10
N GLY A 88 3.93 -18.02 12.83
CA GLY A 88 4.69 -16.82 13.16
C GLY A 88 4.35 -15.63 12.24
N GLU A 89 4.22 -15.88 10.94
CA GLU A 89 3.79 -14.88 9.96
C GLU A 89 2.36 -14.43 10.25
N TYR A 90 1.45 -15.39 10.48
CA TYR A 90 0.07 -15.07 10.84
C TYR A 90 -0.02 -14.24 12.13
N ARG A 91 0.78 -14.57 13.15
CA ARG A 91 0.86 -13.78 14.39
C ARG A 91 1.34 -12.35 14.14
N SER A 92 2.35 -12.19 13.29
CA SER A 92 2.90 -10.87 12.93
C SER A 92 1.85 -10.03 12.20
N PHE A 93 1.09 -10.64 11.30
CA PHE A 93 -0.05 -10.00 10.63
C PHE A 93 -1.12 -9.54 11.63
N VAL A 94 -1.56 -10.44 12.53
CA VAL A 94 -2.56 -10.09 13.56
C VAL A 94 -2.09 -8.95 14.44
N PHE A 95 -0.82 -8.94 14.85
CA PHE A 95 -0.23 -7.85 15.62
C PHE A 95 -0.18 -6.55 14.83
N ARG A 96 0.19 -6.59 13.55
CA ARG A 96 0.17 -5.41 12.69
C ARG A 96 -1.23 -4.82 12.55
N VAL A 97 -2.25 -5.66 12.36
CA VAL A 97 -3.66 -5.22 12.25
C VAL A 97 -4.15 -4.63 13.58
N ARG A 98 -3.93 -5.33 14.69
CA ARG A 98 -4.26 -4.87 16.04
C ARG A 98 -3.63 -3.51 16.35
N ASP A 99 -2.34 -3.38 16.10
CA ASP A 99 -1.56 -2.18 16.40
C ASP A 99 -1.98 -1.03 15.48
N SER A 100 -2.29 -1.30 14.20
CA SER A 100 -2.80 -0.30 13.27
C SER A 100 -4.14 0.27 13.73
N ILE A 101 -5.08 -0.58 14.13
CA ILE A 101 -6.41 -0.14 14.58
C ILE A 101 -6.30 0.69 15.85
N LEU A 102 -5.48 0.24 16.81
CA LEU A 102 -5.25 0.98 18.04
C LEU A 102 -4.60 2.34 17.77
N ARG A 103 -3.57 2.41 16.92
CA ARG A 103 -2.92 3.67 16.53
C ARG A 103 -3.90 4.63 15.85
N THR A 104 -4.79 4.14 14.98
CA THR A 104 -5.85 4.97 14.39
C THR A 104 -6.73 5.60 15.45
N LYS A 105 -7.19 4.81 16.44
CA LYS A 105 -8.01 5.33 17.54
C LYS A 105 -7.25 6.33 18.39
N LEU A 106 -5.99 6.05 18.72
CA LEU A 106 -5.14 6.96 19.49
C LEU A 106 -4.93 8.28 18.75
N ALA A 107 -4.71 8.24 17.43
CA ALA A 107 -4.54 9.43 16.62
C ALA A 107 -5.81 10.29 16.55
N ILE A 108 -6.99 9.66 16.40
CA ILE A 108 -8.29 10.35 16.43
C ILE A 108 -8.52 11.00 17.80
N LEU A 109 -8.33 10.26 18.89
CA LEU A 109 -8.51 10.80 20.25
C LEU A 109 -7.49 11.90 20.58
N ALA A 110 -6.25 11.80 20.08
CA ALA A 110 -5.27 12.87 20.21
C ALA A 110 -5.72 14.16 19.50
N GLU A 111 -6.33 14.04 18.32
CA GLU A 111 -6.88 15.17 17.58
C GLU A 111 -8.12 15.76 18.26
N GLU A 112 -9.02 14.92 18.76
CA GLU A 112 -10.19 15.34 19.54
C GLU A 112 -9.79 16.08 20.83
N ALA A 113 -8.80 15.56 21.56
CA ALA A 113 -8.25 16.21 22.75
C ALA A 113 -7.65 17.59 22.43
N ASN A 114 -7.01 17.73 21.26
CA ASN A 114 -6.46 19.01 20.80
C ASN A 114 -7.56 20.00 20.36
N MET A 115 -8.70 19.52 19.81
CA MET A 115 -9.82 20.38 19.40
C MET A 115 -10.68 20.86 20.58
N GLY A 116 -10.67 20.15 21.72
CA GLY A 116 -11.48 20.43 22.91
C GLY A 116 -11.09 21.66 23.75
N GLY A 117 -10.16 22.52 23.28
CA GLY A 117 -9.78 23.75 23.98
C GLY A 117 -8.80 23.56 25.15
N GLY A 118 -8.09 22.44 25.20
CA GLY A 118 -6.85 22.33 25.98
C GLY A 118 -5.74 23.19 25.37
N GLU A 119 -4.75 23.58 26.18
CA GLU A 119 -3.54 24.27 25.71
C GLU A 119 -3.02 23.58 24.43
N PRO A 120 -2.81 24.32 23.32
CA PRO A 120 -2.25 23.74 22.11
C PRO A 120 -0.86 23.22 22.47
N ILE A 121 -0.71 21.90 22.50
CA ILE A 121 0.59 21.29 22.73
C ILE A 121 1.42 21.66 21.49
N GLU A 122 2.29 22.68 21.64
CA GLU A 122 3.27 23.02 20.63
C GLU A 122 4.01 21.74 20.25
N GLN A 123 3.85 21.30 19.00
CA GLN A 123 4.56 20.15 18.46
C GLN A 123 6.04 20.52 18.27
N LYS A 124 6.78 20.61 19.37
CA LYS A 124 8.23 20.59 19.35
C LYS A 124 8.67 19.14 19.49
N LYS A 125 9.48 18.73 18.52
CA LYS A 125 10.23 17.48 18.45
C LYS A 125 10.97 17.21 19.78
N GLY A 126 10.33 16.53 20.73
CA GLY A 126 10.96 16.15 22.01
C GLY A 126 10.02 15.87 23.18
N ASP A 127 9.01 16.72 23.42
CA ASP A 127 8.26 16.72 24.69
C ASP A 127 6.74 16.63 24.50
N ALA A 128 6.27 15.74 23.63
CA ALA A 128 4.84 15.42 23.61
C ALA A 128 4.50 14.64 24.90
N SER A 129 3.54 15.09 25.70
CA SER A 129 3.03 14.33 26.86
C SER A 129 1.75 13.58 26.49
N GLY A 130 1.52 12.39 27.04
CA GLY A 130 0.25 11.68 26.86
C GLY A 130 0.02 11.09 25.46
N ILE A 131 -1.24 11.10 25.04
CA ILE A 131 -1.76 10.54 23.79
C ILE A 131 -1.30 11.31 22.55
N SER A 132 -0.91 12.58 22.68
CA SER A 132 -0.48 13.44 21.56
C SER A 132 0.75 12.88 20.82
N LYS A 133 1.56 12.02 21.46
CA LYS A 133 2.65 11.28 20.81
C LYS A 133 2.18 10.38 19.66
N TYR A 134 0.96 9.86 19.77
CA TYR A 134 0.39 8.88 18.84
C TYR A 134 -0.46 9.53 17.75
N GLY A 135 -0.46 10.86 17.66
CA GLY A 135 -1.14 11.62 16.61
C GLY A 135 -0.70 11.22 15.20
N PHE A 136 -1.47 11.65 14.21
CA PHE A 136 -1.10 11.48 12.80
C PHE A 136 0.25 12.15 12.50
N ILE A 137 1.04 11.52 11.63
CA ILE A 137 2.26 12.14 11.11
C ILE A 137 1.83 13.32 10.24
N GLU A 138 2.19 14.53 10.66
CA GLU A 138 2.06 15.72 9.82
C GLU A 138 2.96 15.55 8.61
N GLN A 139 2.33 15.45 7.43
CA GLN A 139 3.08 15.49 6.18
C GLN A 139 3.44 16.95 5.93
N ASP A 140 4.74 17.26 5.92
CA ASP A 140 5.24 18.62 5.79
C ASP A 140 4.60 19.31 4.58
N SER A 141 3.63 20.19 4.87
CA SER A 141 2.86 20.93 3.86
C SER A 141 3.72 21.96 3.12
N THR A 142 4.93 22.22 3.61
CA THR A 142 5.85 23.19 3.01
C THR A 142 6.67 22.60 1.86
N ASP A 143 6.81 21.27 1.79
CA ASP A 143 7.69 20.61 0.81
C ASP A 143 6.99 20.11 -0.47
N ASN A 144 5.67 19.90 -0.45
CA ASN A 144 4.94 19.41 -1.64
C ASN A 144 3.63 20.17 -1.90
N ALA A 145 3.64 21.00 -2.95
CA ALA A 145 2.49 21.77 -3.40
C ALA A 145 1.25 20.91 -3.69
N TYR A 146 1.43 19.64 -4.09
CA TYR A 146 0.31 18.72 -4.33
C TYR A 146 -0.45 18.38 -3.05
N TYR A 147 0.26 18.07 -1.95
CA TYR A 147 -0.38 17.72 -0.68
C TYR A 147 -1.12 18.92 -0.09
N LYS A 148 -0.53 20.11 -0.19
CA LYS A 148 -1.20 21.36 0.19
C LYS A 148 -2.48 21.58 -0.62
N TYR A 149 -2.43 21.43 -1.94
CA TYR A 149 -3.61 21.52 -2.80
C TYR A 149 -4.68 20.48 -2.43
N MET A 150 -4.29 19.23 -2.18
CA MET A 150 -5.24 18.17 -1.81
C MET A 150 -5.92 18.48 -0.47
N MET A 151 -5.16 18.92 0.53
CA MET A 151 -5.70 19.24 1.85
C MET A 151 -6.58 20.51 1.82
N ASP A 152 -6.17 21.56 1.11
CA ASP A 152 -6.94 22.81 1.00
C ASP A 152 -8.27 22.63 0.22
N ASN A 153 -8.30 21.75 -0.79
CA ASN A 153 -9.50 21.56 -1.63
C ASN A 153 -10.40 20.40 -1.19
N TYR A 154 -9.82 19.32 -0.64
CA TYR A 154 -10.55 18.10 -0.28
C TYR A 154 -10.57 17.81 1.22
N GLY A 155 -9.82 18.55 2.03
CA GLY A 155 -9.72 18.35 3.49
C GLY A 155 -9.01 17.07 3.91
N SER A 156 -8.52 16.27 2.95
CA SER A 156 -7.99 14.93 3.15
C SER A 156 -6.94 14.59 2.10
N LEU A 157 -5.95 13.80 2.50
CA LEU A 157 -4.88 13.30 1.61
C LEU A 157 -5.31 12.05 0.84
N GLY A 158 -6.47 11.48 1.17
CA GLY A 158 -6.97 10.24 0.59
C GLY A 158 -8.48 10.16 0.60
N ASP A 159 -9.01 8.98 0.90
CA ASP A 159 -10.46 8.79 1.00
C ASP A 159 -10.99 9.47 2.27
N ILE A 160 -11.89 10.45 2.08
CA ILE A 160 -12.58 11.17 3.16
C ILE A 160 -13.40 10.20 4.03
N ASN A 161 -13.83 9.06 3.49
CA ASN A 161 -14.61 8.06 4.24
C ASN A 161 -13.73 7.07 5.01
N SER A 162 -12.40 7.17 4.90
CA SER A 162 -11.47 6.33 5.67
C SER A 162 -11.28 6.93 7.07
N PRO A 163 -11.21 6.10 8.13
CA PRO A 163 -10.95 6.58 9.50
C PRO A 163 -9.66 7.42 9.67
N THR A 164 -8.71 7.30 8.74
CA THR A 164 -7.46 8.08 8.77
C THR A 164 -7.45 9.25 7.81
N GLU A 165 -8.48 9.43 6.97
CA GLU A 165 -8.56 10.52 5.97
C GLU A 165 -7.28 10.64 5.12
N GLY A 166 -6.66 9.50 4.79
CA GLY A 166 -5.40 9.45 4.05
C GLY A 166 -4.16 9.96 4.80
N ARG A 167 -4.28 10.37 6.07
CA ARG A 167 -3.15 10.70 6.95
C ARG A 167 -2.40 9.43 7.37
N TYR A 168 -1.11 9.57 7.60
CA TYR A 168 -0.25 8.46 8.03
C TYR A 168 -0.23 8.33 9.55
N LEU A 169 -0.30 7.09 10.05
CA LEU A 169 -0.17 6.79 11.48
C LEU A 169 1.30 6.90 11.92
N ASN A 170 1.53 7.41 13.13
CA ASN A 170 2.85 7.38 13.74
C ASN A 170 3.20 5.96 14.18
N TRP A 171 4.21 5.35 13.56
CA TRP A 171 4.73 4.02 13.90
C TRP A 171 6.01 4.06 14.74
N ASP A 172 6.58 5.25 14.97
CA ASP A 172 7.87 5.41 15.65
C ASP A 172 7.75 5.29 17.18
N VAL A 173 6.55 5.53 17.72
CA VAL A 173 6.27 5.43 19.16
C VAL A 173 5.73 4.05 19.48
N ASP A 174 6.36 3.33 20.41
CA ASP A 174 5.91 2.01 20.86
C ASP A 174 4.60 2.07 21.63
N LEU A 175 3.76 1.05 21.43
CA LEU A 175 2.47 0.93 22.13
C LEU A 175 2.68 0.28 23.51
N VAL A 176 2.08 0.89 24.53
CA VAL A 176 2.04 0.37 25.88
C VAL A 176 0.83 -0.56 26.05
N TRP A 177 1.07 -1.77 26.55
CA TRP A 177 0.03 -2.79 26.77
C TRP A 177 -0.30 -3.01 28.25
N ASP A 178 0.61 -2.66 29.16
CA ASP A 178 0.37 -2.77 30.60
C ASP A 178 -0.46 -1.58 31.09
N THR A 179 -1.55 -1.88 31.79
CA THR A 179 -2.45 -0.90 32.40
C THR A 179 -1.77 0.02 33.40
N GLY A 180 -0.67 -0.42 34.03
CA GLY A 180 0.08 0.41 34.99
C GLY A 180 0.91 1.52 34.35
N ASP A 181 1.22 1.39 33.05
CA ASP A 181 2.13 2.26 32.32
C ASP A 181 1.39 3.16 31.32
N PHE A 182 0.05 3.19 31.36
CA PHE A 182 -0.73 4.02 30.45
C PHE A 182 -0.44 5.50 30.67
N PRO A 183 -0.14 6.25 29.60
CA PRO A 183 0.33 7.63 29.72
C PRO A 183 -0.76 8.61 30.16
N ASP A 184 -2.03 8.34 29.84
CA ASP A 184 -3.20 9.14 30.22
C ASP A 184 -4.52 8.36 30.14
N GLU A 185 -5.62 9.04 30.51
CA GLU A 185 -6.99 8.50 30.48
C GLU A 185 -7.47 8.22 29.05
N TYR A 186 -7.14 9.08 28.09
CA TYR A 186 -7.51 8.88 26.68
C TYR A 186 -6.87 7.62 26.08
N TYR A 187 -5.61 7.33 26.44
CA TYR A 187 -4.96 6.09 26.06
C TYR A 187 -5.68 4.88 26.67
N ALA A 188 -6.08 4.97 27.94
CA ALA A 188 -6.85 3.92 28.60
C ALA A 188 -8.21 3.68 27.91
N GLU A 189 -8.91 4.74 27.48
CA GLU A 189 -10.15 4.66 26.72
C GLU A 189 -9.96 3.98 25.36
N ALA A 190 -8.93 4.39 24.60
CA ALA A 190 -8.60 3.78 23.32
C ALA A 190 -8.36 2.27 23.46
N MET A 191 -7.61 1.89 24.51
CA MET A 191 -7.31 0.50 24.84
C MET A 191 -8.56 -0.27 25.26
N ASP A 192 -9.41 0.29 26.13
CA ASP A 192 -10.63 -0.35 26.60
C ASP A 192 -11.59 -0.66 25.44
N SER A 193 -11.69 0.27 24.48
CA SER A 193 -12.50 0.11 23.28
C SER A 193 -12.06 -1.07 22.39
N MET A 194 -10.84 -1.61 22.56
CA MET A 194 -10.32 -2.77 21.83
C MET A 194 -10.63 -4.11 22.53
N TYR A 195 -10.92 -4.06 23.82
CA TYR A 195 -11.20 -5.27 24.60
C TYR A 195 -12.67 -5.68 24.51
N LEU A 196 -12.92 -6.93 24.89
CA LEU A 196 -14.26 -7.41 25.18
C LEU A 196 -14.81 -6.73 26.44
N PRO A 197 -16.12 -6.46 26.50
CA PRO A 197 -16.77 -6.01 27.73
C PRO A 197 -16.43 -6.93 28.91
N VAL A 198 -16.36 -6.35 30.11
CA VAL A 198 -15.97 -7.07 31.34
C VAL A 198 -16.91 -8.25 31.61
N GLU A 199 -18.18 -8.10 31.23
CA GLU A 199 -19.25 -9.08 31.38
C GLU A 199 -19.04 -10.32 30.49
N GLU A 200 -18.50 -10.13 29.28
CA GLU A 200 -18.22 -11.22 28.32
C GLU A 200 -16.86 -11.88 28.57
N SER A 201 -15.97 -11.19 29.30
CA SER A 201 -14.63 -11.65 29.61
C SER A 201 -14.63 -12.76 30.68
N MET A 202 -14.70 -14.02 30.25
CA MET A 202 -14.48 -15.17 31.12
C MET A 202 -13.10 -15.12 31.80
N GLY A 203 -13.09 -14.96 33.14
CA GLY A 203 -11.89 -15.04 33.97
C GLY A 203 -11.21 -13.71 34.33
N ARG A 204 -11.92 -12.57 34.23
CA ARG A 204 -11.42 -11.21 34.58
C ARG A 204 -10.12 -10.79 33.86
N LYS A 205 -9.74 -11.47 32.79
CA LYS A 205 -8.58 -11.13 31.96
C LYS A 205 -9.08 -10.38 30.74
N ARG A 206 -8.63 -9.13 30.55
CA ARG A 206 -8.91 -8.35 29.34
C ARG A 206 -8.42 -9.14 28.12
N LYS A 207 -9.34 -9.44 27.21
CA LYS A 207 -9.07 -10.13 25.94
C LYS A 207 -9.52 -9.23 24.80
N ILE A 208 -8.70 -9.13 23.76
CA ILE A 208 -9.00 -8.31 22.58
C ILE A 208 -10.24 -8.89 21.89
N ASP A 209 -11.16 -8.03 21.52
CA ASP A 209 -12.32 -8.42 20.73
C ASP A 209 -11.92 -8.65 19.27
N THR A 210 -11.92 -9.92 18.85
CA THR A 210 -11.55 -10.30 17.48
C THR A 210 -12.52 -9.78 16.43
N LYS A 211 -13.77 -9.46 16.80
CA LYS A 211 -14.77 -8.89 15.88
C LYS A 211 -14.42 -7.46 15.48
N LYS A 212 -13.60 -6.76 16.28
CA LYS A 212 -13.12 -5.41 15.99
C LYS A 212 -11.87 -5.40 15.10
N LEU A 213 -11.22 -6.55 14.88
CA LEU A 213 -10.03 -6.68 14.03
C LEU A 213 -10.40 -6.81 12.54
N ILE A 214 -11.21 -5.88 12.06
CA ILE A 214 -11.60 -5.79 10.65
C ILE A 214 -10.58 -4.91 9.96
N TYR A 215 -9.79 -5.50 9.06
CA TYR A 215 -8.85 -4.75 8.24
C TYR A 215 -9.50 -4.42 6.89
N THR A 216 -9.28 -3.19 6.42
CA THR A 216 -9.63 -2.80 5.06
C THR A 216 -8.46 -3.12 4.14
N TYR A 217 -8.73 -3.73 3.00
CA TYR A 217 -7.75 -3.91 1.94
C TYR A 217 -8.25 -3.21 0.67
N LEU A 218 -7.33 -2.62 -0.07
CA LEU A 218 -7.64 -2.04 -1.37
C LEU A 218 -7.38 -3.10 -2.43
N ALA A 219 -8.45 -3.62 -3.03
CA ALA A 219 -8.35 -4.46 -4.21
C ALA A 219 -8.27 -3.58 -5.45
N PHE A 220 -7.16 -3.62 -6.17
CA PHE A 220 -7.05 -2.99 -7.48
C PHE A 220 -7.62 -3.94 -8.55
N ASP A 221 -8.85 -3.68 -8.98
CA ASP A 221 -9.46 -4.41 -10.10
C ASP A 221 -8.84 -3.97 -11.42
N ARG A 222 -7.86 -4.76 -11.86
CA ARG A 222 -7.18 -4.57 -13.16
C ARG A 222 -8.13 -4.68 -14.34
N GLU A 223 -9.11 -5.59 -14.30
CA GLU A 223 -9.98 -5.84 -15.45
C GLU A 223 -10.96 -4.68 -15.65
N ALA A 224 -11.56 -4.18 -14.57
CA ALA A 224 -12.41 -3.00 -14.60
C ALA A 224 -11.63 -1.74 -15.00
N ALA A 225 -10.39 -1.57 -14.52
CA ALA A 225 -9.54 -0.45 -14.88
C ALA A 225 -9.18 -0.44 -16.37
N VAL A 226 -8.81 -1.61 -16.93
CA VAL A 226 -8.50 -1.76 -18.36
C VAL A 226 -9.73 -1.49 -19.22
N LYS A 227 -10.91 -2.02 -18.84
CA LYS A 227 -12.17 -1.83 -19.60
C LYS A 227 -12.65 -0.38 -19.63
N LYS A 228 -12.34 0.42 -18.61
CA LYS A 228 -12.63 1.88 -18.59
C LYS A 228 -11.64 2.72 -19.39
N SER A 229 -10.46 2.18 -19.69
CA SER A 229 -9.37 2.91 -20.35
C SER A 229 -9.32 2.73 -21.87
N GLY A 230 -10.23 1.94 -22.45
CA GLY A 230 -10.43 1.80 -23.90
C GLY A 230 -11.75 2.39 -24.35
#